data_AF-B8KKL2-F1
#
_entry.id   AF-B8KKL2-F1
#
_cell.length_a   1.000
_cell.length_b   1.000
_cell.length_c   1.000
_cell.angle_alpha   90.00
_cell.angle_beta   90.00
_cell.angle_gamma   90.00
#
_symmetry.space_group_name_H-M   'P 1'
#
loop_
_entity.id
_entity.type
_entity.pdbx_description
1 polymer ?
#
loop_
_entity_poly.entity_id
_entity_poly.type
_entity_poly.pdbx_seq_one_letter_code
_entity_poly.pdbx_strand_id
1 'polypeptide(L)'
;MKAHVIGAAIAIAMSAQSWAQDAAPGCDDLVWSAQVLAANPDIALSCKGVYVRNNQLYAKVTIELTRVRGNRITFRPEHTDGSQGARRSIRVSNSWRADIDGREYRAAELSPGQKLSVYIPEDRFALAVDDGDFDGDEELIRIEEEATVVAMPKTASSVYATLAAGLAFLGLGVIMTTRRRLRRAKA
;
A
#
# COMPACT_ATOMS: atom_id res chain seq x y z
N MET A 1 56.99 -37.32 0.62
CA MET A 1 55.81 -37.87 -0.09
C MET A 1 54.60 -36.99 0.19
N LYS A 2 53.78 -36.79 -0.83
CA LYS A 2 52.84 -35.68 -1.03
C LYS A 2 51.64 -35.69 -0.06
N ALA A 3 51.07 -34.49 0.08
CA ALA A 3 49.86 -34.05 0.80
C ALA A 3 48.64 -35.01 0.64
N HIS A 4 47.60 -34.95 1.47
CA HIS A 4 46.55 -33.93 1.36
C HIS A 4 45.74 -33.77 2.68
N VAL A 5 45.60 -32.50 3.04
CA VAL A 5 44.71 -31.93 4.06
C VAL A 5 43.25 -32.22 3.70
N ILE A 6 42.49 -32.83 4.61
CA ILE A 6 41.03 -32.97 4.48
C ILE A 6 40.42 -31.63 4.91
N GLY A 7 40.19 -30.76 3.92
CA GLY A 7 39.46 -29.51 4.11
C GLY A 7 37.96 -29.78 4.22
N ALA A 8 37.38 -29.54 5.40
CA ALA A 8 35.94 -29.45 5.57
C ALA A 8 35.47 -28.09 5.05
N ALA A 9 34.85 -28.07 3.86
CA ALA A 9 34.21 -26.88 3.32
C ALA A 9 32.85 -26.66 4.02
N ILE A 10 32.80 -25.72 4.96
CA ILE A 10 31.55 -25.19 5.51
C ILE A 10 31.04 -24.16 4.50
N ALA A 11 30.08 -24.57 3.64
CA ALA A 11 29.37 -23.65 2.79
C ALA A 11 28.28 -22.94 3.61
N ILE A 12 28.56 -21.70 4.04
CA ILE A 12 27.56 -20.82 4.62
C ILE A 12 26.66 -20.36 3.48
N ALA A 13 25.48 -20.97 3.33
CA ALA A 13 24.43 -20.46 2.48
C ALA A 13 23.88 -19.18 3.15
N MET A 14 24.37 -18.02 2.73
CA MET A 14 23.74 -16.75 3.06
C MET A 14 22.42 -16.69 2.30
N SER A 15 21.32 -17.04 2.96
CA SER A 15 20.00 -16.63 2.50
C SER A 15 19.97 -15.10 2.55
N ALA A 16 19.93 -14.47 1.39
CA ALA A 16 19.53 -13.07 1.32
C ALA A 16 18.02 -13.05 1.61
N GLN A 17 17.63 -12.73 2.85
CA GLN A 17 16.25 -12.35 3.13
C GLN A 17 15.98 -11.05 2.37
N SER A 18 15.38 -11.17 1.19
CA SER A 18 14.72 -10.04 0.54
C SER A 18 13.48 -9.72 1.36
N TRP A 19 13.55 -8.65 2.13
CA TRP A 19 12.38 -8.05 2.76
C TRP A 19 11.52 -7.51 1.61
N ALA A 20 10.50 -8.26 1.21
CA ALA A 20 9.48 -7.74 0.32
C ALA A 20 8.76 -6.65 1.11
N GLN A 21 8.99 -5.38 0.77
CA GLN A 21 8.12 -4.32 1.22
C GLN A 21 6.78 -4.53 0.51
N ASP A 22 5.72 -4.79 1.26
CA ASP A 22 4.37 -4.83 0.72
C ASP A 22 4.10 -3.49 0.01
N ALA A 23 3.51 -3.55 -1.18
CA ALA A 23 3.12 -2.34 -1.89
C ALA A 23 2.12 -1.56 -1.02
N ALA A 24 2.29 -0.23 -0.95
CA ALA A 24 1.33 0.62 -0.26
C ALA A 24 -0.08 0.41 -0.85
N PRO A 25 -1.13 0.35 0.00
CA PRO A 25 -2.48 0.09 -0.46
C PRO A 25 -2.95 1.18 -1.44
N GLY A 26 -3.63 0.76 -2.50
CA GLY A 26 -4.22 1.61 -3.52
C GLY A 26 -5.73 1.75 -3.35
N CYS A 27 -6.34 2.65 -4.12
CA CYS A 27 -7.80 2.86 -4.10
C CYS A 27 -8.60 1.59 -4.44
N ASP A 28 -8.00 0.66 -5.18
CA ASP A 28 -8.61 -0.63 -5.53
C ASP A 28 -8.64 -1.63 -4.36
N ASP A 29 -7.82 -1.40 -3.32
CA ASP A 29 -7.77 -2.25 -2.12
C ASP A 29 -8.83 -1.86 -1.07
N LEU A 30 -9.50 -0.72 -1.26
CA LEU A 30 -10.56 -0.26 -0.35
C LEU A 30 -11.86 -1.03 -0.56
N VAL A 31 -12.34 -1.66 0.52
CA VAL A 31 -13.62 -2.36 0.52
C VAL A 31 -14.68 -1.50 1.21
N TRP A 32 -15.37 -0.69 0.42
CA TRP A 32 -16.41 0.20 0.92
C TRP A 32 -17.59 -0.55 1.52
N SER A 33 -18.05 -0.10 2.70
CA SER A 33 -19.28 -0.63 3.30
C SER A 33 -20.51 -0.30 2.45
N ALA A 34 -21.52 -1.17 2.49
CA ALA A 34 -22.77 -0.95 1.76
C ALA A 34 -23.45 0.37 2.15
N GLN A 35 -23.29 0.82 3.40
CA GLN A 35 -23.83 2.08 3.90
C GLN A 35 -23.13 3.28 3.25
N VAL A 36 -21.80 3.22 3.08
CA VAL A 36 -21.03 4.28 2.42
C VAL A 36 -21.38 4.37 0.94
N LEU A 37 -21.47 3.23 0.24
CA LEU A 37 -21.86 3.17 -1.16
C LEU A 37 -23.30 3.63 -1.40
N ALA A 38 -24.23 3.29 -0.51
CA ALA A 38 -25.61 3.76 -0.61
C ALA A 38 -25.71 5.29 -0.49
N ALA A 39 -24.91 5.89 0.37
CA ALA A 39 -24.86 7.35 0.54
C ALA A 39 -24.04 8.04 -0.57
N ASN A 40 -23.03 7.36 -1.11
CA ASN A 40 -22.05 7.89 -2.06
C ASN A 40 -21.68 6.83 -3.12
N PRO A 41 -22.57 6.57 -4.09
CA PRO A 41 -22.32 5.57 -5.13
C PRO A 41 -21.11 5.91 -6.02
N ASP A 42 -20.73 7.18 -6.08
CA ASP A 42 -19.63 7.75 -6.85
C ASP A 42 -18.30 7.88 -6.07
N ILE A 43 -18.23 7.38 -4.84
CA ILE A 43 -17.06 7.62 -3.96
C ILE A 43 -15.76 7.00 -4.49
N ALA A 44 -15.84 5.84 -5.16
CA ALA A 44 -14.69 5.18 -5.76
C ALA A 44 -14.02 6.05 -6.83
N LEU A 45 -14.82 6.82 -7.59
CA LEU A 45 -14.30 7.75 -8.61
C LEU A 45 -13.60 8.97 -8.00
N SER A 46 -13.79 9.21 -6.71
CA SER A 46 -13.22 10.36 -5.99
C SER A 46 -11.96 10.00 -5.19
N CYS A 47 -11.60 8.71 -5.10
CA CYS A 47 -10.43 8.27 -4.37
C CYS A 47 -9.15 8.68 -5.12
N LYS A 48 -8.32 9.51 -4.48
CA LYS A 48 -7.03 9.97 -5.03
C LYS A 48 -5.83 9.28 -4.38
N GLY A 49 -6.05 8.48 -3.34
CA GLY A 49 -5.04 7.71 -2.63
C GLY A 49 -5.60 7.06 -1.37
N VAL A 50 -4.82 6.17 -0.77
CA VAL A 50 -5.18 5.48 0.47
C VAL A 50 -4.11 5.71 1.51
N TYR A 51 -4.56 5.93 2.74
CA TYR A 51 -3.72 6.14 3.91
C TYR A 51 -4.06 5.10 4.96
N VAL A 52 -3.03 4.51 5.56
CA VAL A 52 -3.18 3.58 6.68
C VAL A 52 -3.01 4.37 7.97
N ARG A 53 -3.97 4.26 8.87
CA ARG A 53 -3.86 4.89 10.19
C ARG A 53 -4.53 4.05 11.25
N ASN A 54 -3.85 3.79 12.36
CA ASN A 54 -4.35 2.88 13.42
C ASN A 54 -4.83 1.54 12.85
N ASN A 55 -4.10 1.01 11.86
CA ASN A 55 -4.43 -0.24 11.16
C ASN A 55 -5.78 -0.22 10.41
N GLN A 56 -6.30 0.97 10.08
CA GLN A 56 -7.51 1.20 9.28
C GLN A 56 -7.17 1.95 7.99
N LEU A 57 -7.86 1.63 6.91
CA LEU A 57 -7.70 2.29 5.62
C LEU A 57 -8.61 3.52 5.50
N TYR A 58 -8.04 4.61 5.00
CA TYR A 58 -8.72 5.86 4.74
C TYR A 58 -8.50 6.27 3.29
N ALA A 59 -9.59 6.57 2.58
CA ALA A 59 -9.51 7.15 1.26
C ALA A 59 -9.26 8.66 1.37
N LYS A 60 -8.22 9.14 0.69
CA LYS A 60 -8.00 10.58 0.47
C LYS A 60 -8.87 11.05 -0.69
N VAL A 61 -9.74 12.01 -0.41
CA VAL A 61 -10.68 12.59 -1.36
C VAL A 61 -10.51 14.11 -1.36
N THR A 62 -10.58 14.75 -2.53
CA THR A 62 -10.69 16.20 -2.62
C THR A 62 -12.16 16.60 -2.66
N ILE A 63 -12.57 17.55 -1.83
CA ILE A 63 -13.94 18.10 -1.82
C ILE A 63 -13.92 19.61 -2.02
N GLU A 64 -14.89 20.14 -2.75
CA GLU A 64 -15.16 21.56 -2.85
C GLU A 64 -16.35 21.94 -1.95
N LEU A 65 -16.15 22.90 -1.06
CA LEU A 65 -17.21 23.40 -0.18
C LEU A 65 -18.20 24.26 -0.97
N THR A 66 -19.47 23.88 -0.96
CA THR A 66 -20.53 24.66 -1.63
C THR A 66 -21.36 25.49 -0.66
N ARG A 67 -21.39 25.10 0.63
CA ARG A 67 -22.09 25.84 1.69
C ARG A 67 -21.62 25.40 3.07
N VAL A 68 -21.44 26.36 3.97
CA VAL A 68 -21.15 26.15 5.39
C VAL A 68 -22.22 26.85 6.23
N ARG A 69 -22.80 26.14 7.21
CA ARG A 69 -23.78 26.68 8.17
C ARG A 69 -23.53 26.11 9.56
N GLY A 70 -22.80 26.86 10.39
CA GLY A 70 -22.31 26.35 11.67
C GLY A 70 -21.49 25.08 11.46
N ASN A 71 -21.91 23.97 12.08
CA ASN A 71 -21.27 22.66 11.92
C ASN A 71 -21.82 21.79 10.78
N ARG A 72 -22.70 22.33 9.93
CA ARG A 72 -23.18 21.64 8.74
C ARG A 72 -22.38 22.09 7.53
N ILE A 73 -21.66 21.15 6.93
CA ILE A 73 -20.86 21.36 5.73
C ILE A 73 -21.61 20.73 4.55
N THR A 74 -21.64 21.43 3.43
CA THR A 74 -22.16 20.94 2.15
C THR A 74 -21.07 21.05 1.12
N PHE A 75 -20.80 19.98 0.40
CA PHE A 75 -19.66 19.89 -0.50
C PHE A 75 -19.98 19.06 -1.74
N ARG A 76 -19.08 19.12 -2.72
CA ARG A 76 -19.03 18.19 -3.85
C ARG A 76 -17.66 17.51 -3.87
N PRO A 77 -17.59 16.18 -3.98
CA PRO A 77 -16.31 15.53 -4.21
C PRO A 77 -15.83 15.79 -5.64
N GLU A 78 -14.52 15.87 -5.81
CA GLU A 78 -13.88 15.95 -7.11
C GLU A 78 -13.44 14.55 -7.52
N HIS A 79 -13.86 14.13 -8.71
CA HIS A 79 -13.45 12.86 -9.31
C HIS A 79 -12.00 12.92 -9.80
N THR A 80 -11.41 11.76 -10.06
CA THR A 80 -10.05 11.63 -10.61
C THR A 80 -9.91 12.25 -12.01
N ASP A 81 -11.00 12.36 -12.78
CA ASP A 81 -11.05 13.03 -14.09
C ASP A 81 -11.24 14.56 -13.99
N GLY A 82 -11.31 15.11 -12.78
CA GLY A 82 -11.54 16.53 -12.50
C GLY A 82 -13.01 16.96 -12.55
N SER A 83 -13.93 16.06 -12.92
CA SER A 83 -15.37 16.34 -12.83
C SER A 83 -15.85 16.39 -11.37
N GLN A 84 -17.03 16.95 -11.16
CA GLN A 84 -17.62 17.11 -9.83
C GLN A 84 -18.69 16.05 -9.60
N GLY A 85 -18.58 15.34 -8.48
CA GLY A 85 -19.58 14.38 -8.03
C GLY A 85 -20.84 15.04 -7.45
N ALA A 86 -21.74 14.19 -6.95
CA ALA A 86 -23.00 14.66 -6.41
C ALA A 86 -22.80 15.49 -5.13
N ARG A 87 -23.66 16.50 -4.93
CA ARG A 87 -23.60 17.36 -3.74
C ARG A 87 -24.03 16.58 -2.50
N ARG A 88 -23.22 16.63 -1.44
CA ARG A 88 -23.47 15.97 -0.15
C ARG A 88 -23.49 16.98 0.99
N SER A 89 -24.16 16.64 2.08
CA SER A 89 -24.14 17.43 3.32
C SER A 89 -23.99 16.53 4.53
N ILE A 90 -23.12 16.95 5.43
CA ILE A 90 -22.87 16.28 6.70
C ILE A 90 -22.89 17.27 7.85
N ARG A 91 -23.07 16.75 9.05
CA ARG A 91 -22.85 17.50 10.28
C ARG A 91 -21.60 16.95 10.95
N VAL A 92 -20.61 17.81 11.17
CA VAL A 92 -19.39 17.45 11.89
C VAL A 92 -19.51 17.79 13.38
N SER A 93 -18.68 17.18 14.22
CA SER A 93 -18.63 17.48 15.66
C SER A 93 -18.04 18.87 15.90
N ASN A 94 -18.27 19.45 17.08
CA ASN A 94 -17.71 20.77 17.43
C ASN A 94 -16.18 20.73 17.63
N SER A 95 -15.64 19.54 17.89
CA SER A 95 -14.20 19.29 17.97
C SER A 95 -13.54 19.13 16.60
N TRP A 96 -14.30 18.92 15.53
CA TRP A 96 -13.74 18.73 14.19
C TRP A 96 -12.94 19.94 13.72
N ARG A 97 -11.78 19.69 13.12
CA ARG A 97 -10.88 20.68 12.52
C ARG A 97 -10.54 20.28 11.09
N ALA A 98 -10.35 21.26 10.22
CA ALA A 98 -9.71 21.06 8.93
C ALA A 98 -8.28 21.58 9.03
N ASP A 99 -7.29 20.80 8.60
CA ASP A 99 -5.96 21.35 8.32
C ASP A 99 -5.96 21.97 6.92
N ILE A 100 -5.60 23.25 6.84
CA ILE A 100 -5.34 23.95 5.59
C ILE A 100 -4.02 24.69 5.76
N ASP A 101 -3.01 24.29 4.99
CA ASP A 101 -1.67 24.86 5.00
C ASP A 101 -1.01 24.85 6.40
N GLY A 102 -1.17 23.74 7.15
CA GLY A 102 -0.60 23.56 8.49
C GLY A 102 -1.30 24.38 9.58
N ARG A 103 -2.53 24.85 9.28
CA ARG A 103 -3.36 25.59 10.22
C ARG A 103 -4.70 24.90 10.38
N GLU A 104 -5.10 24.71 11.63
CA GLU A 104 -6.39 24.15 11.96
C GLU A 104 -7.50 25.21 11.89
N TYR A 105 -8.60 24.86 11.20
CA TYR A 105 -9.81 25.67 11.11
C TYR A 105 -11.01 24.91 11.63
N ARG A 106 -11.91 25.61 12.32
CA ARG A 106 -13.22 25.06 12.69
C ARG A 106 -14.13 25.01 11.47
N ALA A 107 -15.12 24.11 11.50
CA ALA A 107 -16.13 24.01 10.45
C ALA A 107 -16.80 25.36 10.11
N ALA A 108 -17.06 26.19 11.13
CA ALA A 108 -17.71 27.50 10.96
C ALA A 108 -16.80 28.59 10.37
N GLU A 109 -15.48 28.38 10.38
CA GLU A 109 -14.49 29.32 9.83
C GLU A 109 -14.20 29.04 8.35
N LEU A 110 -14.65 27.89 7.85
CA LEU A 110 -14.53 27.51 6.45
C LEU A 110 -15.43 28.36 5.56
N SER A 111 -14.91 28.67 4.38
CA SER A 111 -15.59 29.47 3.36
C SER A 111 -16.02 28.58 2.18
N PRO A 112 -17.22 28.80 1.60
CA PRO A 112 -17.59 28.19 0.33
C PRO A 112 -16.57 28.51 -0.77
N GLY A 113 -16.34 27.58 -1.70
CA GLY A 113 -15.35 27.64 -2.77
C GLY A 113 -13.98 27.06 -2.39
N GLN A 114 -13.72 26.79 -1.11
CA GLN A 114 -12.49 26.14 -0.68
C GLN A 114 -12.47 24.66 -1.11
N LYS A 115 -11.29 24.19 -1.54
CA LYS A 115 -11.03 22.78 -1.76
C LYS A 115 -10.27 22.21 -0.57
N LEU A 116 -10.73 21.09 -0.04
CA LEU A 116 -10.12 20.40 1.10
C LEU A 116 -9.73 18.98 0.72
N SER A 117 -8.61 18.50 1.23
CA SER A 117 -8.29 17.07 1.25
C SER A 117 -8.89 16.48 2.52
N VAL A 118 -9.73 15.46 2.37
CA VAL A 118 -10.39 14.80 3.49
C VAL A 118 -10.14 13.30 3.46
N TYR A 119 -10.13 12.70 4.64
CA TYR A 119 -9.91 11.27 4.82
C TYR A 119 -11.23 10.61 5.22
N ILE A 120 -11.69 9.67 4.40
CA ILE A 120 -12.95 8.96 4.61
C ILE A 120 -12.64 7.49 4.92
N PRO A 121 -13.08 6.96 6.07
CA PRO A 121 -12.87 5.55 6.39
C PRO A 121 -13.82 4.66 5.57
N GLU A 122 -13.42 3.41 5.34
CA GLU A 122 -14.17 2.45 4.52
C GLU A 122 -15.54 2.05 5.13
N ASP A 123 -15.66 2.12 6.46
CA ASP A 123 -16.80 1.59 7.22
C ASP A 123 -17.94 2.60 7.37
N ARG A 124 -17.63 3.90 7.42
CA ARG A 124 -18.61 4.97 7.72
C ARG A 124 -18.30 6.28 7.00
N PHE A 125 -19.35 7.04 6.70
CA PHE A 125 -19.18 8.36 6.12
C PHE A 125 -18.88 9.40 7.20
N ALA A 126 -17.59 9.55 7.50
CA ALA A 126 -17.06 10.57 8.38
C ALA A 126 -15.90 11.29 7.69
N LEU A 127 -15.76 12.59 7.91
CA LEU A 127 -14.51 13.28 7.61
C LEU A 127 -13.63 13.08 8.84
N ALA A 128 -12.70 12.14 8.76
CA ALA A 128 -11.66 12.01 9.77
C ALA A 128 -10.71 13.20 9.65
N VAL A 129 -10.37 13.79 10.80
CA VAL A 129 -9.40 14.87 10.89
C VAL A 129 -8.03 14.23 11.04
N ASP A 130 -7.08 14.86 10.36
CA ASP A 130 -5.66 14.80 10.64
C ASP A 130 -5.42 15.44 12.02
N ASP A 131 -5.57 14.68 13.10
CA ASP A 131 -5.00 15.06 14.41
C ASP A 131 -3.50 14.90 14.27
N GLY A 132 -2.85 16.02 13.96
CA GLY A 132 -1.43 16.12 13.74
C GLY A 132 -0.64 15.47 14.87
N ASP A 133 -0.10 14.30 14.55
CA ASP A 133 1.29 13.94 14.80
C ASP A 133 1.85 13.47 13.45
N PHE A 134 2.17 14.45 12.59
CA PHE A 134 3.32 14.29 11.71
C PHE A 134 4.54 14.72 12.52
N ASP A 135 4.94 13.85 13.46
CA ASP A 135 6.32 13.82 13.90
C ASP A 135 7.12 13.47 12.64
N GLY A 136 8.01 14.36 12.23
CA GLY A 136 8.63 14.34 10.90
C GLY A 136 9.61 13.18 10.63
N ASP A 137 9.29 11.97 11.06
CA ASP A 137 10.04 10.73 10.80
C ASP A 137 9.26 9.68 9.99
N GLU A 138 7.99 9.89 9.68
CA GLU A 138 7.37 9.15 8.57
C GLU A 138 7.70 9.84 7.25
N GLU A 139 8.64 9.22 6.53
CA GLU A 139 9.03 9.51 5.17
C GLU A 139 7.80 9.87 4.33
N LEU A 140 7.56 11.17 4.18
CA LEU A 140 6.67 11.73 3.19
C LEU A 140 7.18 11.23 1.85
N ILE A 141 6.60 10.15 1.33
CA ILE A 141 6.70 9.82 -0.09
C ILE A 141 5.89 10.89 -0.82
N ARG A 142 6.52 12.06 -0.94
CA ARG A 142 6.21 13.04 -1.96
C ARG A 142 6.54 12.33 -3.26
N ILE A 143 5.51 11.99 -4.02
CA ILE A 143 5.66 11.62 -5.43
C ILE A 143 6.11 12.90 -6.12
N GLU A 144 7.41 13.14 -6.09
CA GLU A 144 8.05 14.02 -7.06
C GLU A 144 7.91 13.34 -8.43
N GLU A 145 7.43 14.15 -9.34
CA GLU A 145 7.31 13.88 -10.76
C GLU A 145 8.69 13.56 -11.33
N GLU A 146 9.08 12.29 -11.30
CA GLU A 146 9.94 11.71 -12.32
C GLU A 146 9.47 10.28 -12.58
N ALA A 147 8.33 10.17 -13.25
CA ALA A 147 7.88 8.94 -13.87
C ALA A 147 8.83 8.57 -15.02
N THR A 148 10.04 8.11 -14.71
CA THR A 148 10.67 7.13 -15.56
C THR A 148 9.91 5.83 -15.34
N VAL A 149 8.99 5.57 -16.26
CA VAL A 149 8.15 4.37 -16.28
C VAL A 149 9.06 3.15 -16.53
N VAL A 150 9.77 2.68 -15.51
CA VAL A 150 10.33 1.33 -15.53
C VAL A 150 9.18 0.41 -15.17
N ALA A 151 8.37 0.11 -16.18
CA ALA A 151 7.51 -1.06 -16.16
C ALA A 151 8.41 -2.28 -15.95
N MET A 152 8.62 -2.68 -14.71
CA MET A 152 9.30 -3.93 -14.43
C MET A 152 8.32 -5.05 -14.79
N PRO A 153 8.68 -5.96 -15.71
CA PRO A 153 7.76 -7.02 -16.08
C PRO A 153 7.56 -7.92 -14.87
N LYS A 154 6.31 -8.28 -14.57
CA LYS A 154 5.99 -9.34 -13.62
C LYS A 154 6.54 -10.66 -14.16
N THR A 155 7.81 -10.93 -13.91
CA THR A 155 8.40 -12.25 -14.08
C THR A 155 8.69 -12.83 -12.71
N ALA A 156 7.65 -13.37 -12.07
CA ALA A 156 7.86 -14.56 -11.26
C ALA A 156 8.40 -15.63 -12.22
N SER A 157 9.72 -15.66 -12.40
CA SER A 157 10.32 -16.47 -13.44
C SER A 157 10.20 -17.94 -13.05
N SER A 158 9.57 -18.73 -13.92
CA SER A 158 9.51 -20.21 -13.82
C SER A 158 10.90 -20.86 -13.84
N VAL A 159 11.95 -20.08 -14.13
CA VAL A 159 13.35 -20.47 -14.09
C VAL A 159 13.73 -21.03 -12.73
N TYR A 160 13.29 -20.42 -11.62
CA TYR A 160 13.62 -20.91 -10.28
C TYR A 160 12.98 -22.26 -9.96
N ALA A 161 11.76 -22.52 -10.45
CA ALA A 161 11.12 -23.83 -10.31
C ALA A 161 11.85 -24.91 -11.14
N THR A 162 12.30 -24.58 -12.36
CA THR A 162 13.06 -25.53 -13.20
C THR A 162 14.46 -25.81 -12.64
N LEU A 163 15.10 -24.81 -12.02
CA LEU A 163 16.43 -24.96 -11.43
C LEU A 163 16.39 -25.83 -10.15
N ALA A 164 15.33 -25.68 -9.34
CA ALA A 164 15.08 -26.55 -8.20
C ALA A 164 14.87 -28.03 -8.61
N ALA A 165 14.10 -28.26 -9.69
CA ALA A 165 13.90 -29.60 -10.22
C ALA A 165 15.22 -30.20 -10.78
N GLY A 166 16.02 -29.41 -11.49
CA GLY A 166 17.32 -29.85 -12.02
C GLY A 166 18.32 -30.29 -10.94
N LEU A 167 18.41 -29.54 -9.84
CA LEU A 167 19.27 -29.90 -8.69
C LEU A 167 18.83 -31.19 -8.01
N ALA A 168 17.52 -31.44 -7.90
CA ALA A 168 17.01 -32.68 -7.32
C ALA A 168 17.43 -33.91 -8.15
N PHE A 169 17.40 -33.83 -9.48
CA PHE A 169 17.83 -34.92 -10.36
C PHE A 169 19.35 -35.16 -10.31
N LEU A 170 20.16 -34.09 -10.24
CA LEU A 170 21.62 -34.23 -10.07
C LEU A 170 21.99 -34.88 -8.73
N GLY A 171 21.32 -34.50 -7.64
CA GLY A 171 21.51 -35.13 -6.33
C GLY A 171 21.21 -36.64 -6.35
N LEU A 172 20.12 -37.04 -7.00
CA LEU A 172 19.73 -38.44 -7.12
C LEU A 172 20.72 -39.28 -7.96
N GLY A 173 21.27 -38.69 -9.03
CA GLY A 173 22.29 -39.32 -9.86
C GLY A 173 23.61 -39.57 -9.11
N VAL A 174 24.05 -38.62 -8.28
CA VAL A 174 25.24 -38.78 -7.43
C VAL A 174 25.01 -39.87 -6.38
N ILE A 175 23.83 -39.94 -5.76
CA ILE A 175 23.53 -40.98 -4.77
C ILE A 175 23.56 -42.38 -5.41
N MET A 176 22.93 -42.57 -6.58
CA MET A 176 22.91 -43.88 -7.24
C MET A 176 24.29 -44.34 -7.72
N THR A 177 25.11 -43.44 -8.27
CA THR A 177 26.46 -43.77 -8.75
C THR A 177 27.40 -44.11 -7.60
N THR A 178 27.35 -43.34 -6.50
CA THR A 178 28.12 -43.63 -5.28
C THR A 178 27.71 -44.97 -4.68
N ARG A 179 26.40 -45.26 -4.60
CA ARG A 179 25.89 -46.53 -4.09
C ARG A 179 26.28 -47.73 -4.97
N ARG A 180 26.37 -47.55 -6.30
CA ARG A 180 26.85 -48.57 -7.24
C ARG A 180 28.35 -48.83 -7.10
N ARG A 181 29.15 -47.79 -6.88
CA ARG A 181 30.60 -47.93 -6.64
C ARG A 181 30.89 -48.63 -5.32
N LEU A 182 30.17 -48.28 -4.24
CA LEU A 182 30.32 -48.93 -2.94
C LEU A 182 29.94 -50.42 -2.97
N ARG A 183 28.93 -50.81 -3.77
CA ARG A 183 28.58 -52.23 -3.97
C ARG A 183 29.64 -53.01 -4.73
N ARG A 184 30.30 -52.40 -5.72
CA ARG A 184 31.39 -53.04 -6.48
C ARG A 184 32.70 -53.16 -5.71
N ALA A 185 32.93 -52.30 -4.72
CA ALA A 185 34.11 -52.39 -3.84
C ALA A 185 33.97 -53.46 -2.74
N LYS A 186 32.78 -54.06 -2.60
CA LYS A 186 32.47 -55.07 -1.56
C LYS A 186 32.24 -56.47 -2.14
N ALA A 187 32.43 -56.65 -3.45
CA ALA A 187 32.45 -57.91 -4.17
C ALA A 187 33.88 -58.15 -4.68
#